data_AF-A0A5J5B9G3-F1
#
_entry.id   AF-A0A5J5B9G3-F1
#
_cell.length_a   1.000
_cell.length_b   1.000
_cell.length_c   1.000
_cell.angle_alpha   90.00
_cell.angle_beta   90.00
_cell.angle_gamma   90.00
#
_symmetry.space_group_name_H-M   'P 1'
#
loop_
_entity.id
_entity.type
_entity.pdbx_description
1 polymer ?
#
loop_
_entity_poly.entity_id
_entity_poly.type
_entity_poly.pdbx_seq_one_letter_code
_entity_poly.pdbx_strand_id
1 'polypeptide(L)'
;MANSSLLSITLCLLLLCHSCLAARQSRQQDQQNECRMQNLSPLEPARRLQHEAGATEFWDQNVDQMQCAGQGILGTMLPGCPETYQSLQQSQEGRQAQGSRDQHQKVRQFRQGDIIALPAGVAHWSYNNGNDQLVLVVVHDTSNNDNQLDQNLRRFFLAGNPQQQQQAGSFLGVERAGNNIFQGFDTQILAEAFGVSTDTARKLQNENDRRGNIVRAKEGLQMIRPQRFDEEEERETRYNGLEETLCTMRFGENIADSERADVYSARGGWISTLNSHNLRILRDLQLSAERGFLYKNALVAPHWNINAHSVIYIIRGNGRVQIVGNSNRPAYDGEVRQGQLLIVPQNFAVVKQAGNQGLEWISFKTNDVAKISPLAGRTSVIRAMPEEVLMNAYQISRDEARRLKYNREEVTILSPRSSSQGQGRAIV
;
A
#
# COMPACT_ATOMS: atom_id res chain seq x y z
N MET A 1 -40.08 44.56 -11.09
CA MET A 1 -38.73 44.62 -10.50
C MET A 1 -38.29 43.20 -10.12
N ALA A 2 -37.73 42.42 -11.06
CA ALA A 2 -37.43 41.00 -10.81
C ALA A 2 -36.12 40.46 -11.46
N ASN A 3 -35.35 41.29 -12.17
CA ASN A 3 -34.27 40.79 -13.04
C ASN A 3 -32.85 40.93 -12.45
N SER A 4 -32.62 41.80 -11.46
CA SER A 4 -31.26 42.02 -10.91
C SER A 4 -30.76 40.87 -10.01
N SER A 5 -31.67 40.15 -9.32
CA SER A 5 -31.28 39.05 -8.42
C SER A 5 -30.74 37.85 -9.21
N LEU A 6 -31.41 37.45 -10.28
CA LEU A 6 -30.99 36.34 -11.16
C LEU A 6 -29.64 36.60 -11.84
N LEU A 7 -29.36 37.84 -12.22
CA LEU A 7 -28.07 38.26 -12.78
C LEU A 7 -26.92 38.18 -11.76
N SER A 8 -27.17 38.53 -10.50
CA SER A 8 -26.18 38.39 -9.41
C SER A 8 -25.85 36.93 -9.11
N ILE A 9 -26.87 36.06 -9.06
CA ILE A 9 -26.70 34.62 -8.80
C ILE A 9 -25.94 33.94 -9.93
N THR A 10 -26.27 34.25 -11.20
CA THR A 10 -25.53 33.70 -12.35
C THR A 10 -24.09 34.19 -12.42
N LEU A 11 -23.82 35.46 -12.10
CA LEU A 11 -22.45 35.98 -12.05
C LEU A 11 -21.63 35.31 -10.94
N CYS A 12 -22.20 35.11 -9.75
CA CYS A 12 -21.54 34.37 -8.66
C CYS A 12 -21.26 32.91 -9.04
N LEU A 13 -22.20 32.20 -9.68
CA LEU A 13 -21.99 30.82 -10.14
C LEU A 13 -20.90 30.74 -11.21
N LEU A 14 -20.85 31.69 -12.16
CA LEU A 14 -19.79 31.75 -13.18
C LEU A 14 -18.42 32.04 -12.57
N LEU A 15 -18.34 32.98 -11.62
CA LEU A 15 -17.10 33.31 -10.91
C LEU A 15 -16.58 32.14 -10.07
N LEU A 16 -17.45 31.47 -9.31
CA LEU A 16 -17.10 30.27 -8.54
C LEU A 16 -16.66 29.11 -9.44
N CYS A 17 -17.33 28.89 -10.57
CA CYS A 17 -16.90 27.89 -11.55
C CYS A 17 -15.54 28.24 -12.17
N HIS A 18 -15.28 29.51 -12.51
CA HIS A 18 -13.99 29.93 -13.09
C HIS A 18 -12.85 29.87 -12.08
N SER A 19 -13.06 30.24 -10.81
CA SER A 19 -12.02 30.12 -9.77
C SER A 19 -11.71 28.65 -9.42
N CYS A 20 -12.73 27.80 -9.35
CA CYS A 20 -12.54 26.34 -9.19
C CYS A 20 -11.83 25.71 -10.40
N LEU A 21 -12.16 26.11 -11.64
CA LEU A 21 -11.48 25.63 -12.84
C LEU A 21 -10.02 26.11 -12.89
N ALA A 22 -9.75 27.38 -12.62
CA ALA A 22 -8.40 27.94 -12.63
C ALA A 22 -7.49 27.29 -11.56
N ALA A 23 -7.99 27.09 -10.34
CA ALA A 23 -7.25 26.38 -9.28
C ALA A 23 -7.00 24.90 -9.60
N ARG A 24 -7.86 24.28 -10.40
CA ARG A 24 -7.67 22.91 -10.91
C ARG A 24 -6.64 22.88 -12.05
N GLN A 25 -6.61 23.91 -12.89
CA GLN A 25 -5.68 24.05 -14.01
C GLN A 25 -4.25 24.35 -13.55
N SER A 26 -4.06 25.19 -12.52
CA SER A 26 -2.74 25.45 -11.95
C SER A 26 -2.14 24.21 -11.28
N ARG A 27 -2.93 23.47 -10.46
CA ARG A 27 -2.53 22.17 -9.92
C ARG A 27 -2.09 21.18 -11.01
N GLN A 28 -2.75 21.20 -12.18
CA GLN A 28 -2.38 20.36 -13.32
C GLN A 28 -1.07 20.77 -14.00
N GLN A 29 -0.74 22.07 -14.04
CA GLN A 29 0.51 22.57 -14.63
C GLN A 29 1.72 22.37 -13.73
N ASP A 30 1.59 22.52 -12.41
CA ASP A 30 2.70 22.26 -11.49
C ASP A 30 3.10 20.77 -11.48
N GLN A 31 2.11 19.85 -11.46
CA GLN A 31 2.35 18.41 -11.56
C GLN A 31 3.03 17.98 -12.87
N GLN A 32 2.81 18.70 -13.99
CA GLN A 32 3.40 18.34 -15.29
C GLN A 32 4.94 18.45 -15.33
N ASN A 33 5.55 19.30 -14.49
CA ASN A 33 7.00 19.42 -14.41
C ASN A 33 7.63 18.46 -13.37
N GLU A 34 6.87 18.06 -12.36
CA GLU A 34 7.34 17.27 -11.22
C GLU A 34 7.75 15.83 -11.62
N CYS A 35 7.06 15.24 -12.61
CA CYS A 35 7.39 13.91 -13.14
C CYS A 35 8.55 13.88 -14.16
N ARG A 36 9.32 14.96 -14.34
CA ARG A 36 10.48 15.00 -15.27
C ARG A 36 11.73 14.33 -14.68
N MET A 37 11.58 13.08 -14.25
CA MET A 37 12.62 12.32 -13.55
C MET A 37 13.69 11.80 -14.52
N GLN A 38 14.93 12.27 -14.36
CA GLN A 38 16.08 11.85 -15.19
C GLN A 38 17.01 10.86 -14.48
N ASN A 39 16.97 10.80 -13.15
CA ASN A 39 17.77 9.91 -12.34
C ASN A 39 16.90 9.43 -11.16
N LEU A 40 16.71 8.12 -11.05
CA LEU A 40 15.98 7.41 -10.02
C LEU A 40 16.98 6.54 -9.26
N SER A 41 16.74 6.31 -7.97
CA SER A 41 17.58 5.45 -7.15
C SER A 41 16.71 4.60 -6.22
N PRO A 42 17.18 3.40 -5.80
CA PRO A 42 16.55 2.67 -4.72
C PRO A 42 16.67 3.47 -3.43
N LEU A 43 15.58 3.54 -2.66
CA LEU A 43 15.52 4.26 -1.40
C LEU A 43 15.58 3.28 -0.23
N GLU A 44 16.38 3.62 0.78
CA GLU A 44 16.40 2.98 2.10
C GLU A 44 15.75 3.93 3.11
N PRO A 45 15.30 3.46 4.28
CA PRO A 45 14.72 4.35 5.29
C PRO A 45 15.74 5.38 5.76
N ALA A 46 15.38 6.66 5.66
CA ALA A 46 16.24 7.79 6.03
C ALA A 46 16.14 8.13 7.52
N ARG A 47 14.99 7.84 8.15
CA ARG A 47 14.74 8.12 9.56
C ARG A 47 14.19 6.90 10.29
N ARG A 48 14.60 6.72 11.53
CA ARG A 48 14.04 5.72 12.46
C ARG A 48 13.63 6.37 13.77
N LEU A 49 12.38 6.17 14.20
CA LEU A 49 11.88 6.52 15.52
C LEU A 49 11.75 5.25 16.36
N GLN A 50 12.25 5.30 17.59
CA GLN A 50 12.30 4.16 18.51
C GLN A 50 11.22 4.27 19.58
N HIS A 51 10.47 3.19 19.80
CA HIS A 51 9.40 3.09 20.80
C HIS A 51 9.74 2.01 21.84
N GLU A 52 8.91 1.88 22.89
CA GLU A 52 9.06 0.87 23.96
C GLU A 52 9.04 -0.58 23.42
N ALA A 53 8.21 -0.86 22.41
CA ALA A 53 7.97 -2.21 21.89
C ALA A 53 8.21 -2.36 20.38
N GLY A 54 8.84 -1.39 19.72
CA GLY A 54 9.15 -1.47 18.29
C GLY A 54 9.85 -0.23 17.75
N ALA A 55 9.98 -0.12 16.44
CA ALA A 55 10.48 1.06 15.75
C ALA A 55 9.55 1.41 14.58
N THR A 56 9.58 2.66 14.13
CA THR A 56 9.00 3.09 12.86
C THR A 56 10.10 3.67 12.00
N GLU A 57 10.19 3.22 10.76
CA GLU A 57 11.21 3.64 9.80
C GLU A 57 10.50 4.36 8.64
N PHE A 58 11.07 5.48 8.20
CA PHE A 58 10.47 6.40 7.23
C PHE A 58 11.43 6.66 6.08
N TRP A 59 10.88 6.81 4.89
CA TRP A 59 11.60 7.22 3.69
C TRP A 59 11.43 8.75 3.49
N ASP A 60 12.44 9.42 2.91
CA ASP A 60 12.43 10.89 2.70
C ASP A 60 11.40 11.38 1.64
N GLN A 61 10.70 10.45 0.99
CA GLN A 61 9.55 10.74 0.14
C GLN A 61 8.29 10.20 0.82
N ASN A 62 7.13 10.82 0.58
CA ASN A 62 5.81 10.49 1.17
C ASN A 62 5.33 9.07 0.82
N VAL A 63 6.05 8.06 1.27
CA VAL A 63 6.00 6.67 0.81
C VAL A 63 6.38 5.73 1.94
N ASP A 64 5.52 5.67 2.95
CA ASP A 64 5.32 4.44 3.71
C ASP A 64 4.60 3.40 2.75
N GLN A 65 4.63 2.05 2.92
CA GLN A 65 4.05 1.07 1.92
C GLN A 65 3.35 -0.25 2.44
N MET A 66 2.02 -0.51 2.35
CA MET A 66 1.28 -1.50 3.19
C MET A 66 1.55 -3.02 2.97
N GLN A 67 2.54 -3.59 3.67
CA GLN A 67 2.81 -5.04 3.67
C GLN A 67 3.18 -5.60 5.06
N CYS A 68 2.60 -6.74 5.41
CA CYS A 68 2.86 -7.48 6.65
C CYS A 68 3.89 -8.62 6.48
N ALA A 69 4.81 -8.74 7.44
CA ALA A 69 5.53 -9.99 7.75
C ALA A 69 5.42 -10.29 9.26
N GLY A 70 5.37 -11.57 9.64
CA GLY A 70 4.89 -11.99 10.95
C GLY A 70 3.36 -12.11 10.99
N GLN A 71 2.76 -12.15 12.18
CA GLN A 71 1.30 -12.20 12.38
C GLN A 71 0.84 -11.19 13.42
N GLY A 72 -0.43 -10.77 13.35
CA GLY A 72 -0.98 -9.77 14.25
C GLY A 72 -2.51 -9.75 14.28
N ILE A 73 -3.03 -8.87 15.13
CA ILE A 73 -4.45 -8.51 15.20
C ILE A 73 -4.57 -7.05 14.80
N LEU A 74 -5.50 -6.74 13.89
CA LEU A 74 -5.89 -5.38 13.49
C LEU A 74 -7.27 -5.07 14.07
N GLY A 75 -7.37 -3.97 14.80
CA GLY A 75 -8.64 -3.30 15.07
C GLY A 75 -8.84 -2.12 14.13
N THR A 76 -10.05 -1.99 13.59
CA THR A 76 -10.46 -0.90 12.69
C THR A 76 -11.76 -0.34 13.25
N MET A 77 -11.81 0.97 13.54
CA MET A 77 -12.96 1.62 14.13
C MET A 77 -13.74 2.37 13.04
N LEU A 78 -14.88 1.81 12.65
CA LEU A 78 -15.79 2.37 11.65
C LEU A 78 -16.87 3.21 12.36
N PRO A 79 -16.91 4.54 12.17
CA PRO A 79 -17.90 5.39 12.83
C PRO A 79 -19.34 4.97 12.49
N GLY A 80 -20.18 4.80 13.51
CA GLY A 80 -21.58 4.38 13.37
C GLY A 80 -21.82 2.88 13.29
N CYS A 81 -20.77 2.05 13.22
CA CYS A 81 -20.91 0.59 13.31
C CYS A 81 -20.98 0.12 14.79
N PRO A 82 -21.85 -0.85 15.12
CA PRO A 82 -22.00 -1.33 16.49
C PRO A 82 -20.88 -2.29 16.91
N GLU A 83 -20.73 -2.46 18.22
CA GLU A 83 -19.82 -3.41 18.85
C GLU A 83 -20.32 -4.85 18.70
N THR A 84 -19.99 -5.50 17.58
CA THR A 84 -20.43 -6.87 17.26
C THR A 84 -19.69 -7.96 18.04
N TYR A 85 -18.56 -7.64 18.70
CA TYR A 85 -17.80 -8.58 19.53
C TYR A 85 -18.14 -8.32 21.00
N GLN A 86 -18.91 -9.22 21.62
CA GLN A 86 -19.46 -9.03 22.98
C GLN A 86 -19.22 -10.25 23.86
N SER A 87 -18.82 -10.03 25.11
CA SER A 87 -18.73 -11.09 26.12
C SER A 87 -20.11 -11.38 26.72
N LEU A 88 -20.81 -12.40 26.20
CA LEU A 88 -22.07 -12.87 26.80
C LEU A 88 -21.78 -13.74 28.04
N GLN A 89 -22.46 -13.45 29.15
CA GLN A 89 -22.48 -14.34 30.31
C GLN A 89 -23.20 -15.65 29.94
N GLN A 90 -22.45 -16.73 29.74
CA GLN A 90 -23.01 -18.07 29.88
C GLN A 90 -23.25 -18.33 31.37
N SER A 91 -24.50 -18.17 31.81
CA SER A 91 -24.97 -18.65 33.10
C SER A 91 -25.16 -20.18 33.07
N GLN A 92 -24.07 -20.91 32.88
CA GLN A 92 -24.00 -22.35 33.16
C GLN A 92 -23.18 -22.56 34.44
N GLU A 93 -23.89 -22.91 35.50
CA GLU A 93 -23.43 -23.60 36.71
C GLU A 93 -22.07 -23.17 37.33
N GLY A 94 -22.16 -22.26 38.31
CA GLY A 94 -21.40 -22.42 39.55
C GLY A 94 -19.93 -21.97 39.57
N ARG A 95 -19.37 -21.41 38.50
CA ARG A 95 -18.03 -20.78 38.55
C ARG A 95 -18.04 -19.34 38.05
N GLN A 96 -17.96 -18.38 38.98
CA GLN A 96 -17.65 -16.99 38.68
C GLN A 96 -16.21 -16.86 38.19
N ALA A 97 -15.98 -17.12 36.91
CA ALA A 97 -14.85 -16.51 36.22
C ALA A 97 -15.14 -15.01 36.12
N GLN A 98 -14.31 -14.20 36.75
CA GLN A 98 -14.40 -12.74 36.79
C GLN A 98 -13.92 -12.11 35.46
N GLY A 99 -14.46 -12.62 34.34
CA GLY A 99 -14.14 -12.13 33.00
C GLY A 99 -14.62 -10.70 32.80
N SER A 100 -13.76 -9.85 32.23
CA SER A 100 -14.11 -8.47 31.90
C SER A 100 -15.33 -8.45 30.99
N ARG A 101 -16.35 -7.65 31.35
CA ARG A 101 -17.51 -7.42 30.51
C ARG A 101 -17.15 -6.37 29.47
N ASP A 102 -16.91 -6.82 28.25
CA ASP A 102 -16.39 -5.98 27.16
C ASP A 102 -17.26 -6.09 25.90
N GLN A 103 -17.24 -5.03 25.09
CA GLN A 103 -17.90 -4.91 23.79
C GLN A 103 -17.04 -4.04 22.87
N HIS A 104 -16.67 -4.55 21.69
CA HIS A 104 -15.93 -3.78 20.69
C HIS A 104 -16.30 -4.19 19.26
N GLN A 105 -15.82 -3.43 18.26
CA GLN A 105 -16.00 -3.77 16.84
C GLN A 105 -15.14 -4.98 16.42
N LYS A 106 -15.40 -5.54 15.23
CA LYS A 106 -14.68 -6.70 14.67
C LYS A 106 -13.17 -6.45 14.57
N VAL A 107 -12.41 -7.18 15.39
CA VAL A 107 -10.97 -7.37 15.22
C VAL A 107 -10.72 -8.42 14.13
N ARG A 108 -9.63 -8.28 13.38
CA ARG A 108 -9.26 -9.17 12.27
C ARG A 108 -7.86 -9.72 12.51
N GLN A 109 -7.67 -11.03 12.37
CA GLN A 109 -6.32 -11.59 12.37
C GLN A 109 -5.66 -11.36 11.00
N PHE A 110 -4.35 -11.12 10.99
CA PHE A 110 -3.57 -11.00 9.76
C PHE A 110 -2.19 -11.65 9.91
N ARG A 111 -1.59 -12.00 8.77
CA ARG A 111 -0.35 -12.78 8.66
C ARG A 111 0.52 -12.30 7.49
N GLN A 112 1.68 -12.91 7.34
CA GLN A 112 2.64 -12.54 6.30
C GLN A 112 2.01 -12.60 4.90
N GLY A 113 2.13 -11.49 4.17
CA GLY A 113 1.60 -11.37 2.81
C GLY A 113 0.13 -11.03 2.69
N ASP A 114 -0.56 -10.76 3.79
CA ASP A 114 -1.79 -9.98 3.74
C ASP A 114 -1.46 -8.55 3.30
N ILE A 115 -2.26 -8.04 2.37
CA ILE A 115 -2.33 -6.62 2.05
C ILE A 115 -3.62 -6.10 2.65
N ILE A 116 -3.48 -5.01 3.40
CA ILE A 116 -4.58 -4.36 4.10
C ILE A 116 -4.76 -2.98 3.46
N ALA A 117 -6.00 -2.56 3.29
CA ALA A 117 -6.39 -1.33 2.62
C ALA A 117 -7.33 -0.55 3.52
N LEU A 118 -6.94 0.65 3.94
CA LEU A 118 -7.65 1.46 4.95
C LEU A 118 -8.02 2.83 4.37
N PRO A 119 -9.28 3.29 4.48
CA PRO A 119 -9.68 4.64 4.08
C PRO A 119 -9.09 5.75 4.93
N ALA A 120 -8.98 6.95 4.33
CA ALA A 120 -8.60 8.16 5.06
C ALA A 120 -9.56 8.42 6.23
N GLY A 121 -9.01 8.83 7.38
CA GLY A 121 -9.79 9.12 8.59
C GLY A 121 -10.24 7.89 9.40
N VAL A 122 -10.08 6.65 8.89
CA VAL A 122 -10.42 5.44 9.65
C VAL A 122 -9.35 5.17 10.71
N ALA A 123 -9.73 5.32 11.97
CA ALA A 123 -8.86 5.03 13.11
C ALA A 123 -8.63 3.51 13.24
N HIS A 124 -7.40 3.11 13.53
CA HIS A 124 -6.99 1.71 13.58
C HIS A 124 -5.85 1.50 14.58
N TRP A 125 -5.67 0.26 15.02
CA TRP A 125 -4.55 -0.18 15.86
C TRP A 125 -4.14 -1.60 15.50
N SER A 126 -2.86 -1.94 15.72
CA SER A 126 -2.35 -3.30 15.50
C SER A 126 -1.66 -3.85 16.74
N TYR A 127 -1.78 -5.14 16.99
CA TYR A 127 -1.12 -5.86 18.08
C TYR A 127 -0.40 -7.10 17.55
N ASN A 128 0.91 -7.22 17.84
CA ASN A 128 1.65 -8.45 17.58
C ASN A 128 1.27 -9.51 18.61
N ASN A 129 0.55 -10.55 18.18
CA ASN A 129 0.21 -11.74 18.95
C ASN A 129 1.05 -12.97 18.55
N GLY A 130 2.06 -12.80 17.69
CA GLY A 130 3.02 -13.82 17.32
C GLY A 130 4.28 -13.80 18.19
N ASN A 131 5.14 -14.80 17.95
CA ASN A 131 6.46 -14.89 18.60
C ASN A 131 7.53 -14.10 17.83
N ASP A 132 7.38 -13.99 16.52
CA ASP A 132 8.30 -13.27 15.64
C ASP A 132 8.04 -11.76 15.65
N GLN A 133 9.03 -10.98 15.21
CA GLN A 133 8.85 -9.55 14.99
C GLN A 133 7.84 -9.31 13.86
N LEU A 134 6.72 -8.66 14.18
CA LEU A 134 5.83 -8.10 13.18
C LEU A 134 6.51 -6.94 12.46
N VAL A 135 6.59 -7.02 11.14
CA VAL A 135 7.04 -5.92 10.26
C VAL A 135 5.84 -5.44 9.47
N LEU A 136 5.49 -4.17 9.64
CA LEU A 136 4.52 -3.45 8.82
C LEU A 136 5.26 -2.37 8.06
N VAL A 137 5.33 -2.53 6.75
CA VAL A 137 5.47 -1.40 5.83
C VAL A 137 4.02 -0.83 5.67
N VAL A 138 3.72 0.47 5.44
CA VAL A 138 2.31 1.05 5.50
C VAL A 138 1.91 2.10 4.41
N VAL A 139 1.04 1.88 3.40
CA VAL A 139 0.83 2.87 2.28
C VAL A 139 0.13 4.14 2.75
N HIS A 140 0.60 5.29 2.26
CA HIS A 140 -0.20 6.52 2.17
C HIS A 140 -0.15 7.12 0.77
N ASP A 141 -1.29 7.15 0.06
CA ASP A 141 -1.46 7.96 -1.15
C ASP A 141 -1.87 9.39 -0.75
N THR A 142 -0.89 10.29 -0.61
CA THR A 142 -1.17 11.70 -0.28
C THR A 142 -1.84 12.45 -1.43
N SER A 143 -1.79 11.91 -2.66
CA SER A 143 -2.37 12.51 -3.85
C SER A 143 -3.84 12.15 -4.06
N ASN A 144 -4.36 11.23 -3.24
CA ASN A 144 -5.71 10.71 -3.36
C ASN A 144 -6.80 11.79 -3.20
N ASN A 145 -7.94 11.60 -3.86
CA ASN A 145 -9.08 12.50 -3.76
C ASN A 145 -9.70 12.52 -2.36
N ASP A 146 -9.53 11.45 -1.57
CA ASP A 146 -9.93 11.39 -0.16
C ASP A 146 -9.12 12.37 0.72
N ASN A 147 -7.89 12.72 0.32
CA ASN A 147 -7.07 13.71 1.02
C ASN A 147 -7.41 15.14 0.58
N GLN A 148 -8.40 15.74 1.24
CA GLN A 148 -8.86 17.10 0.95
C GLN A 148 -7.97 18.22 1.54
N LEU A 149 -6.85 17.88 2.18
CA LEU A 149 -5.95 18.85 2.83
C LEU A 149 -4.88 19.36 1.85
N ASP A 150 -3.68 18.76 1.92
CA ASP A 150 -2.55 19.02 1.03
C ASP A 150 -1.68 17.75 0.95
N GLN A 151 -0.61 17.78 0.15
CA GLN A 151 0.25 16.62 -0.09
C GLN A 151 1.08 16.14 1.13
N ASN A 152 0.95 16.73 2.31
CA ASN A 152 1.66 16.28 3.50
C ASN A 152 0.85 15.23 4.27
N LEU A 153 1.48 14.07 4.51
CA LEU A 153 0.94 13.05 5.40
C LEU A 153 0.74 13.60 6.82
N ARG A 154 -0.40 13.29 7.41
CA ARG A 154 -0.75 13.63 8.80
C ARG A 154 -1.21 12.37 9.52
N ARG A 155 -0.56 12.07 10.64
CA ARG A 155 -0.92 10.94 11.51
C ARG A 155 -1.53 11.49 12.81
N PHE A 156 -2.84 11.32 12.97
CA PHE A 156 -3.60 11.76 14.15
C PHE A 156 -3.68 10.61 15.15
N PHE A 157 -2.79 10.58 16.12
CA PHE A 157 -2.78 9.53 17.14
C PHE A 157 -3.90 9.74 18.17
N LEU A 158 -4.58 8.67 18.57
CA LEU A 158 -5.56 8.71 19.67
C LEU A 158 -4.91 8.48 21.04
N ALA A 159 -3.66 8.02 21.10
CA ALA A 159 -2.92 7.77 22.33
C ALA A 159 -1.40 7.92 22.10
N GLY A 160 -0.61 7.93 23.18
CA GLY A 160 0.84 8.09 23.10
C GLY A 160 1.29 9.55 22.97
N ASN A 161 2.60 9.77 22.91
CA ASN A 161 3.21 11.09 22.97
C ASN A 161 4.43 11.20 22.01
N PRO A 162 4.21 11.32 20.69
CA PRO A 162 5.28 11.22 19.69
C PRO A 162 6.26 12.40 19.69
N GLN A 163 5.84 13.61 20.08
CA GLN A 163 6.64 14.82 19.84
C GLN A 163 7.90 14.91 20.73
N GLN A 164 7.90 14.33 21.94
CA GLN A 164 9.10 14.29 22.80
C GLN A 164 10.27 13.52 22.16
N GLN A 165 10.03 12.68 21.14
CA GLN A 165 11.07 11.97 20.41
C GLN A 165 11.64 12.77 19.22
N GLN A 166 11.01 13.89 18.82
CA GLN A 166 11.39 14.67 17.63
C GLN A 166 12.32 15.87 17.92
N GLN A 167 12.81 16.06 19.14
CA GLN A 167 13.68 17.20 19.50
C GLN A 167 15.11 17.18 18.93
N ALA A 168 15.45 16.21 18.07
CA ALA A 168 16.74 16.15 17.36
C ALA A 168 16.52 16.10 15.83
N GLY A 169 16.64 17.26 15.17
CA GLY A 169 16.66 17.37 13.71
C GLY A 169 15.80 18.51 13.16
N SER A 170 16.43 19.63 12.79
CA SER A 170 15.79 20.68 11.99
C SER A 170 15.99 20.38 10.51
N PHE A 171 14.93 19.97 9.82
CA PHE A 171 14.87 19.94 8.35
C PHE A 171 13.49 20.43 7.86
N LEU A 172 13.50 21.04 6.68
CA LEU A 172 12.35 21.69 6.05
C LEU A 172 11.52 20.65 5.27
N GLY A 173 10.20 20.61 5.48
CA GLY A 173 9.28 19.89 4.58
C GLY A 173 8.09 19.25 5.27
N VAL A 174 8.29 18.07 5.87
CA VAL A 174 7.21 17.13 6.24
C VAL A 174 7.38 16.65 7.69
N GLU A 175 6.30 16.15 8.30
CA GLU A 175 6.23 15.62 9.67
C GLU A 175 6.45 16.62 10.83
N ARG A 176 5.48 17.50 11.07
CA ARG A 176 5.06 17.73 12.46
C ARG A 176 4.08 16.63 12.84
N ALA A 177 4.59 15.54 13.42
CA ALA A 177 3.73 14.61 14.14
C ALA A 177 3.20 15.37 15.38
N GLY A 178 1.95 15.82 15.30
CA GLY A 178 1.28 16.36 16.47
C GLY A 178 1.21 15.30 17.57
N ASN A 179 1.04 15.75 18.81
CA ASN A 179 0.74 14.82 19.90
C ASN A 179 -0.59 14.09 19.66
N ASN A 180 -0.96 13.17 20.54
CA ASN A 180 -2.29 12.60 20.46
C ASN A 180 -3.36 13.70 20.47
N ILE A 181 -4.47 13.46 19.79
CA ILE A 181 -5.51 14.47 19.53
C ILE A 181 -6.08 15.07 20.82
N PHE A 182 -6.05 14.33 21.94
CA PHE A 182 -6.57 14.80 23.22
C PHE A 182 -5.73 15.93 23.83
N GLN A 183 -4.42 16.03 23.54
CA GLN A 183 -3.60 17.16 23.98
C GLN A 183 -4.03 18.51 23.34
N GLY A 184 -4.80 18.48 22.26
CA GLY A 184 -5.34 19.70 21.63
C GLY A 184 -6.56 20.30 22.33
N PHE A 185 -7.17 19.58 23.28
CA PHE A 185 -8.38 20.01 23.99
C PHE A 185 -8.10 20.41 25.44
N ASP A 186 -8.95 21.28 25.99
CA ASP A 186 -8.93 21.59 27.42
C ASP A 186 -9.32 20.37 28.28
N THR A 187 -8.60 20.17 29.39
CA THR A 187 -8.78 19.00 30.26
C THR A 187 -10.15 18.98 30.97
N GLN A 188 -10.76 20.13 31.26
CA GLN A 188 -12.09 20.19 31.87
C GLN A 188 -13.18 19.86 30.84
N ILE A 189 -13.06 20.41 29.62
CA ILE A 189 -13.96 20.06 28.50
C ILE A 189 -13.90 18.56 28.19
N LEU A 190 -12.70 17.95 28.18
CA LEU A 190 -12.55 16.50 28.03
C LEU A 190 -13.20 15.72 29.18
N ALA A 191 -13.01 16.16 30.43
CA ALA A 191 -13.60 15.50 31.60
C ALA A 191 -15.12 15.52 31.56
N GLU A 192 -15.72 16.66 31.18
CA GLU A 192 -17.16 16.82 31.00
C GLU A 192 -17.68 15.97 29.83
N ALA A 193 -17.06 16.06 28.65
CA ALA A 193 -17.49 15.34 27.45
C ALA A 193 -17.45 13.81 27.58
N PHE A 194 -16.49 13.27 28.32
CA PHE A 194 -16.39 11.83 28.62
C PHE A 194 -17.12 11.40 29.91
N GLY A 195 -17.60 12.34 30.74
CA GLY A 195 -18.22 12.04 32.03
C GLY A 195 -17.25 11.43 33.06
N VAL A 196 -15.97 11.84 33.04
CA VAL A 196 -14.88 11.26 33.86
C VAL A 196 -14.20 12.33 34.75
N SER A 197 -13.32 11.89 35.65
CA SER A 197 -12.50 12.83 36.43
C SER A 197 -11.48 13.56 35.54
N THR A 198 -11.09 14.78 35.93
CA THR A 198 -10.02 15.55 35.29
C THR A 198 -8.68 14.80 35.27
N ASP A 199 -8.40 13.98 36.29
CA ASP A 199 -7.23 13.08 36.30
C ASP A 199 -7.31 12.00 35.21
N THR A 200 -8.51 11.54 34.87
CA THR A 200 -8.74 10.56 33.80
C THR A 200 -8.62 11.23 32.43
N ALA A 201 -9.17 12.43 32.26
CA ALA A 201 -8.97 13.24 31.06
C ALA A 201 -7.48 13.56 30.82
N ARG A 202 -6.74 13.91 31.88
CA ARG A 202 -5.28 14.13 31.80
C ARG A 202 -4.50 12.86 31.43
N LYS A 203 -4.99 11.66 31.79
CA LYS A 203 -4.42 10.39 31.31
C LYS A 203 -4.67 10.15 29.83
N LEU A 204 -5.78 10.60 29.24
CA LEU A 204 -5.97 10.54 27.78
C LEU A 204 -4.93 11.41 27.06
N GLN A 205 -4.66 12.59 27.60
CA GLN A 205 -3.66 13.54 27.08
C GLN A 205 -2.22 12.99 27.12
N ASN A 206 -1.86 12.08 28.04
CA ASN A 206 -0.57 11.37 28.05
C ASN A 206 0.71 12.26 27.98
N GLU A 207 0.65 13.52 28.45
CA GLU A 207 1.74 14.52 28.30
C GLU A 207 3.11 14.06 28.84
N ASN A 208 3.10 13.20 29.86
CA ASN A 208 4.29 12.67 30.52
C ASN A 208 4.68 11.25 30.06
N ASP A 209 3.95 10.66 29.09
CA ASP A 209 4.33 9.37 28.52
C ASP A 209 5.56 9.52 27.61
N ARG A 210 6.46 8.54 27.67
CA ARG A 210 7.71 8.47 26.90
C ARG A 210 7.86 7.16 26.11
N ARG A 211 6.85 6.28 26.14
CA ARG A 211 6.89 4.98 25.47
C ARG A 211 6.79 5.07 23.94
N GLY A 212 6.44 6.24 23.41
CA GLY A 212 6.18 6.45 21.99
C GLY A 212 4.80 5.95 21.59
N ASN A 213 4.68 5.41 20.38
CA ASN A 213 3.41 4.95 19.79
C ASN A 213 3.30 3.42 19.69
N ILE A 214 4.39 2.68 19.93
CA ILE A 214 4.39 1.20 19.99
C ILE A 214 4.75 0.77 21.41
N VAL A 215 3.73 0.39 22.20
CA VAL A 215 3.83 0.13 23.64
C VAL A 215 3.76 -1.37 23.97
N ARG A 216 4.33 -1.77 25.11
CA ARG A 216 4.39 -3.18 25.55
C ARG A 216 3.19 -3.54 26.42
N ALA A 217 2.30 -4.39 25.91
CA ALA A 217 1.27 -5.06 26.72
C ALA A 217 1.91 -6.15 27.59
N LYS A 218 2.28 -5.80 28.85
CA LYS A 218 3.07 -6.66 29.74
C LYS A 218 2.43 -8.02 30.05
N GLU A 219 1.11 -8.05 30.19
CA GLU A 219 0.32 -9.26 30.54
C GLU A 219 -0.32 -9.91 29.30
N GLY A 220 0.08 -9.47 28.09
CA GLY A 220 -0.63 -9.73 26.85
C GLY A 220 -1.90 -8.88 26.72
N LEU A 221 -2.35 -8.64 25.49
CA LEU A 221 -3.58 -7.89 25.24
C LEU A 221 -4.80 -8.81 25.36
N GLN A 222 -5.61 -8.60 26.40
CA GLN A 222 -6.88 -9.30 26.61
C GLN A 222 -7.99 -8.58 25.84
N MET A 223 -8.72 -9.30 24.99
CA MET A 223 -9.84 -8.81 24.18
C MET A 223 -10.74 -9.99 23.78
N ILE A 224 -11.95 -9.71 23.29
CA ILE A 224 -12.80 -10.73 22.68
C ILE A 224 -12.29 -10.99 21.26
N ARG A 225 -11.96 -12.24 20.93
CA ARG A 225 -11.50 -12.64 19.61
C ARG A 225 -12.02 -14.03 19.22
N PRO A 226 -12.05 -14.39 17.92
CA PRO A 226 -12.31 -15.76 17.51
C PRO A 226 -11.17 -16.67 18.00
N GLN A 227 -11.41 -17.95 18.24
CA GLN A 227 -10.34 -18.86 18.62
C GLN A 227 -9.56 -19.38 17.40
N ARG A 228 -10.14 -19.29 16.19
CA ARG A 228 -9.54 -19.69 14.91
C ARG A 228 -9.88 -18.68 13.80
N PHE A 229 -9.08 -18.67 12.73
CA PHE A 229 -9.37 -17.86 11.53
C PHE A 229 -10.72 -18.25 10.91
N ASP A 230 -11.02 -19.54 10.79
CA ASP A 230 -12.22 -20.04 10.11
C ASP A 230 -13.52 -19.78 10.90
N GLU A 231 -13.42 -19.51 12.21
CA GLU A 231 -14.54 -19.07 13.06
C GLU A 231 -14.99 -17.62 12.77
N GLU A 232 -14.27 -16.88 11.90
CA GLU A 232 -14.68 -15.54 11.49
C GLU A 232 -15.89 -15.52 10.52
N GLU A 233 -16.13 -16.62 9.78
CA GLU A 233 -17.26 -16.76 8.85
C GLU A 233 -18.48 -17.39 9.54
N GLU A 234 -18.30 -18.38 10.42
CA GLU A 234 -19.43 -19.09 11.07
C GLU A 234 -20.23 -18.20 12.05
N ARG A 235 -19.69 -17.07 12.51
CA ARG A 235 -20.37 -16.14 13.42
C ARG A 235 -21.32 -15.15 12.73
N GLU A 236 -21.48 -15.21 11.40
CA GLU A 236 -22.37 -14.34 10.60
C GLU A 236 -23.89 -14.66 10.76
N THR A 237 -24.34 -15.05 11.95
CA THR A 237 -25.75 -15.46 12.16
C THR A 237 -26.39 -14.80 13.38
N ARG A 238 -26.92 -13.56 13.22
CA ARG A 238 -28.09 -13.06 13.98
C ARG A 238 -28.65 -11.65 13.65
N TYR A 239 -28.10 -10.85 12.73
CA TYR A 239 -28.36 -9.40 12.71
C TYR A 239 -28.57 -8.78 11.31
N ASN A 240 -29.83 -8.77 10.84
CA ASN A 240 -30.21 -8.16 9.57
C ASN A 240 -30.11 -6.62 9.59
N GLY A 241 -29.00 -6.06 9.09
CA GLY A 241 -28.77 -4.61 9.05
C GLY A 241 -27.44 -4.15 8.42
N LEU A 242 -26.98 -2.95 8.81
CA LEU A 242 -25.69 -2.38 8.36
C LEU A 242 -24.49 -3.17 8.90
N GLU A 243 -24.69 -3.81 10.04
CA GLU A 243 -23.77 -4.69 10.73
C GLU A 243 -23.38 -5.93 9.92
N GLU A 244 -24.26 -6.47 9.08
CA GLU A 244 -23.99 -7.59 8.17
C GLU A 244 -23.47 -7.15 6.78
N THR A 245 -23.42 -5.83 6.49
CA THR A 245 -23.06 -5.32 5.15
C THR A 245 -21.87 -4.35 5.14
N LEU A 246 -22.07 -3.10 5.59
CA LEU A 246 -21.03 -2.07 5.57
C LEU A 246 -19.97 -2.32 6.66
N CYS A 247 -20.40 -2.74 7.84
CA CYS A 247 -19.51 -2.91 8.99
C CYS A 247 -18.65 -4.20 8.94
N THR A 248 -19.12 -5.21 8.21
CA THR A 248 -18.40 -6.47 7.93
C THR A 248 -17.43 -6.39 6.75
N MET A 249 -17.34 -5.24 6.05
CA MET A 249 -16.56 -5.11 4.82
C MET A 249 -15.12 -5.65 4.98
N ARG A 250 -14.64 -6.30 3.91
CA ARG A 250 -13.29 -6.87 3.85
C ARG A 250 -12.27 -5.74 3.61
N PHE A 251 -11.28 -5.64 4.49
CA PHE A 251 -10.18 -4.67 4.40
C PHE A 251 -8.87 -5.30 3.93
N GLY A 252 -8.79 -6.62 3.73
CA GLY A 252 -7.55 -7.27 3.32
C GLY A 252 -7.73 -8.62 2.63
N GLU A 253 -6.67 -9.03 1.95
CA GLU A 253 -6.56 -10.26 1.15
C GLU A 253 -5.11 -10.77 1.19
N ASN A 254 -4.92 -12.10 1.22
CA ASN A 254 -3.58 -12.67 1.18
C ASN A 254 -3.15 -12.92 -0.26
N ILE A 255 -2.02 -12.35 -0.67
CA ILE A 255 -1.43 -12.57 -2.00
C ILE A 255 -0.04 -13.22 -1.94
N ALA A 256 0.26 -13.94 -0.85
CA ALA A 256 1.49 -14.73 -0.69
C ALA A 256 1.44 -16.07 -1.42
N ASP A 257 0.24 -16.63 -1.57
CA ASP A 257 0.01 -17.99 -2.02
C ASP A 257 0.28 -18.13 -3.53
N SER A 258 1.30 -18.93 -3.87
CA SER A 258 1.66 -19.21 -5.26
C SER A 258 0.65 -20.10 -5.98
N GLU A 259 -0.20 -20.84 -5.27
CA GLU A 259 -1.30 -21.61 -5.87
C GLU A 259 -2.41 -20.69 -6.40
N ARG A 260 -2.49 -19.46 -5.88
CA ARG A 260 -3.45 -18.42 -6.29
C ARG A 260 -2.86 -17.38 -7.25
N ALA A 261 -1.73 -17.67 -7.89
CA ALA A 261 -1.06 -16.73 -8.79
C ALA A 261 -1.81 -16.54 -10.13
N ASP A 262 -2.07 -15.29 -10.51
CA ASP A 262 -2.67 -14.94 -11.80
C ASP A 262 -1.75 -15.26 -12.99
N VAL A 263 -0.44 -15.16 -12.76
CA VAL A 263 0.58 -15.50 -13.75
C VAL A 263 1.61 -16.43 -13.12
N TYR A 264 1.76 -17.61 -13.72
CA TYR A 264 2.74 -18.62 -13.31
C TYR A 264 3.62 -19.05 -14.48
N SER A 265 4.90 -19.30 -14.20
CA SER A 265 5.88 -19.84 -15.15
C SER A 265 6.81 -20.80 -14.40
N ALA A 266 6.73 -22.09 -14.70
CA ALA A 266 7.41 -23.16 -13.93
C ALA A 266 8.94 -23.03 -13.82
N ARG A 267 9.58 -22.23 -14.68
CA ARG A 267 11.02 -21.89 -14.59
C ARG A 267 11.28 -20.38 -14.49
N GLY A 268 10.23 -19.57 -14.41
CA GLY A 268 10.30 -18.12 -14.31
C GLY A 268 9.92 -17.57 -12.93
N GLY A 269 8.87 -18.11 -12.30
CA GLY A 269 8.30 -17.61 -11.05
C GLY A 269 6.80 -17.34 -11.17
N TRP A 270 6.27 -16.46 -10.31
CA TRP A 270 4.84 -16.15 -10.22
C TRP A 270 4.55 -14.68 -9.90
N ILE A 271 3.35 -14.21 -10.24
CA ILE A 271 2.78 -12.90 -9.89
C ILE A 271 1.32 -13.10 -9.47
N SER A 272 0.92 -12.45 -8.37
CA SER A 272 -0.44 -12.39 -7.83
C SER A 272 -0.87 -10.91 -7.69
N THR A 273 -2.05 -10.57 -8.19
CA THR A 273 -2.56 -9.20 -8.30
C THR A 273 -3.72 -9.00 -7.33
N LEU A 274 -3.79 -7.81 -6.73
CA LEU A 274 -4.88 -7.40 -5.87
C LEU A 274 -5.46 -6.08 -6.35
N ASN A 275 -6.69 -6.13 -6.86
CA ASN A 275 -7.39 -4.98 -7.44
C ASN A 275 -8.88 -4.97 -7.02
N SER A 276 -9.67 -4.00 -7.49
CA SER A 276 -11.08 -3.86 -7.09
C SER A 276 -12.04 -4.98 -7.53
N HIS A 277 -11.58 -5.94 -8.34
CA HIS A 277 -12.29 -7.20 -8.62
C HIS A 277 -12.08 -8.26 -7.51
N ASN A 278 -10.96 -8.19 -6.78
CA ASN A 278 -10.65 -9.11 -5.68
C ASN A 278 -11.14 -8.55 -4.33
N LEU A 279 -10.84 -7.28 -4.06
CA LEU A 279 -11.06 -6.62 -2.77
C LEU A 279 -11.76 -5.29 -3.00
N ARG A 280 -13.09 -5.26 -2.77
CA ARG A 280 -13.96 -4.19 -3.28
C ARG A 280 -13.58 -2.77 -2.85
N ILE A 281 -13.14 -2.58 -1.60
CA ILE A 281 -12.75 -1.28 -1.04
C ILE A 281 -11.65 -0.57 -1.85
N LEU A 282 -10.83 -1.34 -2.58
CA LEU A 282 -9.81 -0.79 -3.47
C LEU A 282 -10.37 0.11 -4.59
N ARG A 283 -11.64 -0.07 -4.97
CA ARG A 283 -12.35 0.81 -5.91
C ARG A 283 -12.41 2.24 -5.38
N ASP A 284 -12.79 2.37 -4.13
CA ASP A 284 -13.06 3.65 -3.49
C ASP A 284 -11.72 4.34 -3.17
N LEU A 285 -10.74 3.57 -2.68
CA LEU A 285 -9.37 4.01 -2.42
C LEU A 285 -8.57 4.34 -3.68
N GLN A 286 -8.98 3.89 -4.87
CA GLN A 286 -8.23 4.05 -6.12
C GLN A 286 -6.82 3.44 -6.08
N LEU A 287 -6.64 2.30 -5.37
CA LEU A 287 -5.35 1.63 -5.17
C LEU A 287 -5.38 0.16 -5.59
N SER A 288 -4.24 -0.38 -6.01
CA SER A 288 -4.05 -1.83 -6.20
C SER A 288 -2.67 -2.27 -5.74
N ALA A 289 -2.47 -3.58 -5.60
CA ALA A 289 -1.18 -4.18 -5.28
C ALA A 289 -0.86 -5.38 -6.19
N GLU A 290 0.42 -5.75 -6.24
CA GLU A 290 0.95 -6.89 -6.99
C GLU A 290 2.11 -7.48 -6.19
N ARG A 291 2.05 -8.77 -5.82
CA ARG A 291 3.20 -9.50 -5.28
C ARG A 291 3.78 -10.38 -6.36
N GLY A 292 5.10 -10.43 -6.47
CA GLY A 292 5.77 -11.30 -7.42
C GLY A 292 7.02 -11.94 -6.85
N PHE A 293 7.31 -13.14 -7.34
CA PHE A 293 8.56 -13.85 -7.10
C PHE A 293 9.14 -14.33 -8.41
N LEU A 294 10.38 -13.96 -8.70
CA LEU A 294 11.16 -14.48 -9.82
C LEU A 294 12.16 -15.52 -9.31
N TYR A 295 12.21 -16.67 -9.98
CA TYR A 295 13.28 -17.64 -9.80
C TYR A 295 14.61 -17.11 -10.36
N LYS A 296 15.71 -17.79 -10.01
CA LYS A 296 17.08 -17.44 -10.45
C LYS A 296 17.15 -17.07 -11.93
N ASN A 297 17.71 -15.88 -12.22
CA ASN A 297 17.95 -15.35 -13.57
C ASN A 297 16.69 -15.15 -14.45
N ALA A 298 15.48 -15.36 -13.92
CA ALA A 298 14.24 -15.09 -14.62
C ALA A 298 13.98 -13.58 -14.69
N LEU A 299 13.07 -13.16 -15.56
CA LEU A 299 12.74 -11.74 -15.69
C LEU A 299 11.25 -11.51 -15.92
N VAL A 300 10.72 -10.43 -15.34
CA VAL A 300 9.45 -9.85 -15.78
C VAL A 300 9.72 -9.12 -17.09
N ALA A 301 8.95 -9.41 -18.13
CA ALA A 301 9.07 -8.80 -19.44
C ALA A 301 9.10 -7.26 -19.32
N PRO A 302 9.92 -6.56 -20.12
CA PRO A 302 9.91 -5.10 -20.11
C PRO A 302 8.48 -4.59 -20.39
N HIS A 303 7.97 -3.69 -19.57
CA HIS A 303 6.60 -3.18 -19.66
C HIS A 303 6.49 -1.78 -19.06
N TRP A 304 5.43 -1.04 -19.35
CA TRP A 304 5.08 0.17 -18.59
C TRP A 304 3.71 0.03 -17.92
N ASN A 305 3.49 0.76 -16.83
CA ASN A 305 2.16 0.91 -16.23
C ASN A 305 1.39 2.00 -17.00
N ILE A 306 0.19 1.68 -17.50
CA ILE A 306 -0.61 2.54 -18.40
C ILE A 306 -1.31 3.67 -17.64
N ASN A 307 -1.83 3.36 -16.44
CA ASN A 307 -2.76 4.21 -15.68
C ASN A 307 -2.40 4.36 -14.19
N ALA A 308 -1.17 4.03 -13.79
CA ALA A 308 -0.73 4.09 -12.40
C ALA A 308 0.78 4.33 -12.30
N HIS A 309 1.23 4.97 -11.22
CA HIS A 309 2.59 4.81 -10.71
C HIS A 309 2.71 3.44 -10.03
N SER A 310 3.93 2.90 -9.91
CA SER A 310 4.21 1.63 -9.24
C SER A 310 5.31 1.84 -8.20
N VAL A 311 4.96 1.64 -6.94
CA VAL A 311 5.86 1.79 -5.79
C VAL A 311 6.25 0.39 -5.32
N ILE A 312 7.48 -0.01 -5.62
CA ILE A 312 8.01 -1.35 -5.42
C ILE A 312 8.78 -1.42 -4.10
N TYR A 313 8.62 -2.49 -3.33
CA TYR A 313 9.46 -2.82 -2.18
C TYR A 313 10.00 -4.25 -2.33
N ILE A 314 11.30 -4.42 -2.11
CA ILE A 314 11.97 -5.72 -2.25
C ILE A 314 11.90 -6.47 -0.91
N ILE A 315 11.13 -7.56 -0.91
CA ILE A 315 10.87 -8.40 0.26
C ILE A 315 12.07 -9.29 0.56
N ARG A 316 12.67 -9.87 -0.49
CA ARG A 316 13.70 -10.91 -0.37
C ARG A 316 14.54 -11.03 -1.63
N GLY A 317 15.82 -11.37 -1.45
CA GLY A 317 16.76 -11.62 -2.54
C GLY A 317 17.29 -10.33 -3.19
N ASN A 318 17.72 -10.44 -4.44
CA ASN A 318 18.32 -9.35 -5.20
C ASN A 318 18.08 -9.50 -6.71
N GLY A 319 18.29 -8.44 -7.45
CA GLY A 319 18.27 -8.48 -8.91
C GLY A 319 18.52 -7.14 -9.55
N ARG A 320 18.67 -7.13 -10.88
CA ARG A 320 18.84 -5.90 -11.66
C ARG A 320 17.49 -5.35 -12.09
N VAL A 321 17.30 -4.05 -11.91
CA VAL A 321 16.15 -3.31 -12.46
C VAL A 321 16.67 -2.20 -13.38
N GLN A 322 16.04 -2.06 -14.53
CA GLN A 322 16.21 -0.90 -15.41
C GLN A 322 14.88 -0.18 -15.56
N ILE A 323 14.91 1.14 -15.46
CA ILE A 323 13.76 2.03 -15.70
C ILE A 323 14.13 3.02 -16.80
N VAL A 324 13.30 3.13 -17.83
CA VAL A 324 13.51 4.01 -18.99
C VAL A 324 12.31 4.95 -19.12
N GLY A 325 12.58 6.26 -19.02
CA GLY A 325 11.62 7.33 -19.26
C GLY A 325 11.67 7.85 -20.69
N ASN A 326 11.33 9.13 -20.88
CA ASN A 326 11.34 9.81 -22.18
C ASN A 326 12.72 10.40 -22.57
N SER A 327 13.83 9.87 -22.03
CA SER A 327 15.18 10.40 -22.20
C SER A 327 16.09 9.41 -22.95
N ASN A 328 17.19 9.90 -23.54
CA ASN A 328 18.18 9.09 -24.24
C ASN A 328 19.03 8.18 -23.32
N ARG A 329 18.75 8.14 -22.02
CA ARG A 329 19.40 7.27 -21.02
C ARG A 329 18.34 6.65 -20.10
N PRO A 330 18.61 5.47 -19.51
CA PRO A 330 17.79 4.93 -18.43
C PRO A 330 17.71 5.94 -17.28
N ALA A 331 16.52 6.11 -16.71
CA ALA A 331 16.34 6.84 -15.46
C ALA A 331 16.91 6.05 -14.27
N TYR A 332 16.94 4.71 -14.36
CA TYR A 332 17.69 3.85 -13.44
C TYR A 332 18.23 2.63 -14.18
N ASP A 333 19.42 2.17 -13.77
CA ASP A 333 20.00 0.88 -14.14
C ASP A 333 20.92 0.40 -13.01
N GLY A 334 20.49 -0.61 -12.24
CA GLY A 334 21.29 -1.11 -11.12
C GLY A 334 20.69 -2.31 -10.38
N GLU A 335 21.43 -2.79 -9.39
CA GLU A 335 20.99 -3.85 -8.48
C GLU A 335 20.09 -3.29 -7.37
N VAL A 336 18.98 -3.99 -7.12
CA VAL A 336 18.09 -3.79 -5.96
C VAL A 336 18.20 -4.96 -4.99
N ARG A 337 18.00 -4.70 -3.70
CA ARG A 337 18.19 -5.65 -2.59
C ARG A 337 17.01 -5.61 -1.63
N GLN A 338 16.83 -6.68 -0.86
CA GLN A 338 15.89 -6.72 0.27
C GLN A 338 15.94 -5.45 1.15
N GLY A 339 14.77 -4.91 1.48
CA GLY A 339 14.61 -3.68 2.27
C GLY A 339 14.61 -2.39 1.44
N GLN A 340 15.01 -2.43 0.17
CA GLN A 340 15.02 -1.26 -0.71
C GLN A 340 13.66 -1.04 -1.40
N LEU A 341 13.35 0.23 -1.60
CA LEU A 341 12.16 0.76 -2.26
C LEU A 341 12.52 1.34 -3.63
N LEU A 342 11.69 1.15 -4.66
CA LEU A 342 11.90 1.78 -5.98
C LEU A 342 10.57 2.26 -6.58
N ILE A 343 10.54 3.50 -7.05
CA ILE A 343 9.36 4.09 -7.71
C ILE A 343 9.53 4.01 -9.23
N VAL A 344 8.52 3.46 -9.91
CA VAL A 344 8.36 3.47 -11.36
C VAL A 344 7.20 4.40 -11.70
N PRO A 345 7.44 5.60 -12.27
CA PRO A 345 6.36 6.49 -12.67
C PRO A 345 5.47 5.88 -13.77
N GLN A 346 4.23 6.37 -13.88
CA GLN A 346 3.34 6.01 -14.99
C GLN A 346 4.04 6.20 -16.35
N ASN A 347 3.81 5.28 -17.29
CA ASN A 347 4.43 5.23 -18.62
C ASN A 347 5.95 5.07 -18.69
N PHE A 348 6.69 5.03 -17.57
CA PHE A 348 8.10 4.64 -17.60
C PHE A 348 8.18 3.12 -17.82
N ALA A 349 9.01 2.70 -18.77
CA ALA A 349 9.23 1.28 -19.04
C ALA A 349 10.18 0.69 -17.99
N VAL A 350 9.82 -0.44 -17.41
CA VAL A 350 10.60 -1.16 -16.39
C VAL A 350 10.82 -2.62 -16.80
N VAL A 351 12.02 -3.13 -16.53
CA VAL A 351 12.35 -4.56 -16.59
C VAL A 351 12.99 -4.96 -15.26
N LYS A 352 12.60 -6.13 -14.74
CA LYS A 352 13.11 -6.70 -13.49
C LYS A 352 13.73 -8.06 -13.80
N GLN A 353 15.01 -8.25 -13.49
CA GLN A 353 15.71 -9.53 -13.64
C GLN A 353 16.22 -10.01 -12.29
N ALA A 354 15.87 -11.23 -11.87
CA ALA A 354 16.35 -11.79 -10.62
C ALA A 354 17.82 -12.18 -10.67
N GLY A 355 18.51 -11.99 -9.55
CA GLY A 355 19.85 -12.52 -9.31
C GLY A 355 19.85 -14.02 -9.03
N ASN A 356 20.98 -14.51 -8.51
CA ASN A 356 21.17 -15.94 -8.22
C ASN A 356 20.25 -16.50 -7.12
N GLN A 357 19.77 -15.65 -6.21
CA GLN A 357 18.94 -16.04 -5.05
C GLN A 357 17.42 -15.91 -5.34
N GLY A 358 17.04 -15.51 -6.55
CA GLY A 358 15.68 -15.05 -6.84
C GLY A 358 15.43 -13.61 -6.40
N LEU A 359 14.27 -13.08 -6.77
CA LEU A 359 13.83 -11.73 -6.40
C LEU A 359 12.35 -11.75 -6.02
N GLU A 360 12.03 -11.28 -4.81
CA GLU A 360 10.66 -11.18 -4.31
C GLU A 360 10.31 -9.72 -4.02
N TRP A 361 9.16 -9.24 -4.55
CA TRP A 361 8.71 -7.87 -4.36
C TRP A 361 7.21 -7.78 -4.10
N ILE A 362 6.81 -6.70 -3.45
CA ILE A 362 5.46 -6.14 -3.52
C ILE A 362 5.53 -4.87 -4.38
N SER A 363 4.47 -4.55 -5.11
CA SER A 363 4.26 -3.26 -5.76
C SER A 363 2.89 -2.75 -5.38
N PHE A 364 2.82 -1.53 -4.86
CA PHE A 364 1.59 -0.76 -4.73
C PHE A 364 1.41 0.09 -5.99
N LYS A 365 0.17 0.31 -6.42
CA LYS A 365 -0.13 1.05 -7.65
C LYS A 365 -1.27 2.03 -7.42
N THR A 366 -1.10 3.26 -7.91
CA THR A 366 -1.99 4.42 -7.69
C THR A 366 -3.23 4.39 -8.60
N ASN A 367 -3.85 3.21 -8.76
CA ASN A 367 -5.12 3.02 -9.47
C ASN A 367 -5.78 1.71 -9.03
N ASP A 368 -7.11 1.64 -8.95
CA ASP A 368 -7.82 0.45 -8.48
C ASP A 368 -7.72 -0.75 -9.44
N VAL A 369 -7.63 -0.50 -10.75
CA VAL A 369 -7.37 -1.50 -11.79
C VAL A 369 -6.16 -1.05 -12.62
N ALA A 370 -4.99 -1.08 -11.99
CA ALA A 370 -3.73 -0.77 -12.64
C ALA A 370 -3.38 -1.80 -13.74
N LYS A 371 -3.11 -1.31 -14.96
CA LYS A 371 -2.85 -2.10 -16.16
C LYS A 371 -1.42 -1.89 -16.65
N ILE A 372 -0.79 -2.95 -17.14
CA ILE A 372 0.53 -2.90 -17.77
C ILE A 372 0.43 -3.12 -19.28
N SER A 373 1.42 -2.60 -20.02
CA SER A 373 1.61 -2.91 -21.45
C SER A 373 3.00 -3.52 -21.65
N PRO A 374 3.09 -4.82 -22.02
CA PRO A 374 4.37 -5.48 -22.22
C PRO A 374 4.99 -5.20 -23.59
N LEU A 375 6.32 -5.10 -23.63
CA LEU A 375 7.15 -4.93 -24.82
C LEU A 375 7.64 -6.27 -25.41
N ALA A 376 7.68 -7.34 -24.60
CA ALA A 376 8.10 -8.67 -25.03
C ALA A 376 7.12 -9.75 -24.56
N GLY A 377 7.10 -10.90 -25.24
CA GLY A 377 6.20 -12.02 -24.94
C GLY A 377 4.88 -12.00 -25.74
N ARG A 378 4.02 -12.97 -25.44
CA ARG A 378 2.82 -13.31 -26.23
C ARG A 378 1.76 -12.20 -26.29
N THR A 379 1.70 -11.33 -25.28
CA THR A 379 0.74 -10.21 -25.18
C THR A 379 1.36 -8.85 -25.51
N SER A 380 2.58 -8.84 -26.08
CA SER A 380 3.33 -7.60 -26.28
C SER A 380 2.82 -6.70 -27.41
N VAL A 381 3.05 -5.39 -27.25
CA VAL A 381 2.81 -4.40 -28.32
C VAL A 381 3.65 -4.66 -29.58
N ILE A 382 4.84 -5.23 -29.42
CA ILE A 382 5.68 -5.69 -30.53
C ILE A 382 4.99 -6.80 -31.32
N ARG A 383 4.36 -7.77 -30.64
CA ARG A 383 3.59 -8.84 -31.29
C ARG A 383 2.29 -8.32 -31.94
N ALA A 384 1.71 -7.25 -31.41
CA ALA A 384 0.53 -6.59 -31.99
C ALA A 384 0.82 -5.79 -33.28
N MET A 385 2.04 -5.27 -33.46
CA MET A 385 2.40 -4.54 -34.68
C MET A 385 2.50 -5.45 -35.93
N PRO A 386 2.07 -5.00 -37.12
CA PRO A 386 2.29 -5.71 -38.37
C PRO A 386 3.79 -5.93 -38.65
N GLU A 387 4.15 -7.05 -39.31
CA GLU A 387 5.56 -7.33 -39.66
C GLU A 387 6.19 -6.19 -40.47
N GLU A 388 5.47 -5.65 -41.47
CA GLU A 388 5.95 -4.53 -42.29
C GLU A 388 6.28 -3.28 -41.48
N VAL A 389 5.51 -2.98 -40.41
CA VAL A 389 5.77 -1.83 -39.55
C VAL A 389 7.09 -2.03 -38.80
N LEU A 390 7.35 -3.23 -38.29
CA LEU A 390 8.62 -3.57 -37.63
C LEU A 390 9.79 -3.52 -38.62
N MET A 391 9.62 -4.10 -39.82
CA MET A 391 10.65 -4.13 -40.87
C MET A 391 11.07 -2.71 -41.27
N ASN A 392 10.11 -1.83 -41.55
CA ASN A 392 10.40 -0.45 -41.97
C ASN A 392 10.88 0.44 -40.82
N ALA A 393 10.31 0.31 -39.61
CA ALA A 393 10.68 1.13 -38.46
C ALA A 393 12.07 0.79 -37.89
N TYR A 394 12.46 -0.49 -37.91
CA TYR A 394 13.75 -0.96 -37.36
C TYR A 394 14.79 -1.32 -38.42
N GLN A 395 14.46 -1.22 -39.71
CA GLN A 395 15.31 -1.61 -40.85
C GLN A 395 15.78 -3.07 -40.77
N ILE A 396 14.87 -3.97 -40.40
CA ILE A 396 15.13 -5.41 -40.21
C ILE A 396 14.46 -6.27 -41.29
N SER A 397 15.01 -7.46 -41.53
CA SER A 397 14.40 -8.46 -42.41
C SER A 397 13.09 -9.02 -41.84
N ARG A 398 12.28 -9.66 -42.70
CA ARG A 398 11.04 -10.33 -42.27
C ARG A 398 11.29 -11.42 -41.23
N ASP A 399 12.38 -12.18 -41.37
CA ASP A 399 12.73 -13.24 -40.42
C ASP A 399 13.17 -12.69 -39.07
N GLU A 400 13.86 -11.55 -39.04
CA GLU A 400 14.16 -10.83 -37.79
C GLU A 400 12.90 -10.27 -37.14
N ALA A 401 11.99 -9.67 -37.91
CA ALA A 401 10.70 -9.21 -37.40
C ALA A 401 9.88 -10.37 -36.80
N ARG A 402 9.84 -11.52 -37.47
CA ARG A 402 9.20 -12.76 -36.95
C ARG A 402 9.87 -13.25 -35.67
N ARG A 403 11.20 -13.34 -35.64
CA ARG A 403 11.96 -13.70 -34.43
C ARG A 403 11.67 -12.75 -33.27
N LEU A 404 11.60 -11.45 -33.54
CA LEU A 404 11.28 -10.43 -32.53
C LEU A 404 9.87 -10.62 -31.95
N LYS A 405 8.87 -10.94 -32.79
CA LYS A 405 7.48 -11.18 -32.37
C LYS A 405 7.25 -12.53 -31.67
N TYR A 406 8.00 -13.58 -32.03
CA TYR A 406 7.63 -14.97 -31.71
C TYR A 406 8.69 -15.78 -30.93
N ASN A 407 9.93 -15.31 -30.75
CA ASN A 407 10.96 -16.03 -29.97
C ASN A 407 10.71 -16.08 -28.43
N ARG A 408 9.58 -15.55 -27.96
CA ARG A 408 9.10 -15.62 -26.57
C ARG A 408 7.60 -15.87 -26.60
N GLU A 409 7.19 -17.06 -26.16
CA GLU A 409 5.78 -17.46 -26.07
C GLU A 409 5.21 -17.26 -24.67
N GLU A 410 6.07 -17.01 -23.69
CA GLU A 410 5.65 -16.63 -22.34
C GLU A 410 4.93 -15.26 -22.35
N VAL A 411 4.12 -15.01 -21.32
CA VAL A 411 3.28 -13.80 -21.21
C VAL A 411 4.05 -12.69 -20.48
N THR A 412 3.96 -12.64 -19.14
CA THR A 412 4.58 -11.58 -18.33
C THR A 412 5.92 -12.01 -17.73
N ILE A 413 6.07 -13.29 -17.38
CA ILE A 413 7.28 -13.83 -16.74
C ILE A 413 8.03 -14.69 -17.77
N LEU A 414 9.22 -14.24 -18.17
CA LEU A 414 10.06 -14.96 -19.13
C LEU A 414 11.06 -15.84 -18.38
N SER A 415 11.16 -17.10 -18.79
CA SER A 415 12.13 -18.02 -18.18
C SER A 415 13.57 -17.65 -18.58
N PRO A 416 14.58 -17.98 -17.75
CA PRO A 416 15.97 -17.88 -18.14
C PRO A 416 16.18 -18.66 -19.44
N ARG A 417 16.82 -18.06 -20.43
CA ARG A 417 17.34 -18.85 -21.55
C ARG A 417 18.55 -19.60 -21.03
N SER A 418 18.59 -20.92 -21.26
CA SER A 418 19.86 -21.63 -21.26
C SER A 418 20.78 -20.90 -22.22
N SER A 419 21.98 -20.56 -21.78
CA SER A 419 23.03 -20.19 -22.70
C SER A 419 23.24 -21.37 -23.64
N SER A 420 22.87 -21.19 -24.90
CA SER A 420 23.48 -21.96 -25.96
C SER A 420 24.98 -21.77 -25.80
N GLN A 421 25.69 -22.84 -25.40
CA GLN A 421 27.15 -22.84 -25.48
C GLN A 421 27.52 -22.33 -26.87
N GLY A 422 28.46 -21.38 -26.92
CA GLY A 422 28.95 -20.86 -28.19
C GLY A 422 29.34 -22.04 -29.08
N GLN A 423 29.00 -21.99 -30.37
CA GLN A 423 29.34 -23.04 -31.32
C GLN A 423 30.84 -23.32 -31.26
N GLY A 424 31.22 -24.39 -30.56
CA GLY A 424 32.51 -25.00 -30.72
C GLY A 424 32.57 -25.50 -32.16
N ARG A 425 33.22 -24.72 -33.02
CA ARG A 425 33.68 -25.21 -34.32
C ARG A 425 34.58 -26.40 -34.04
N ALA A 426 34.04 -27.60 -34.20
CA ALA A 426 34.85 -28.79 -34.39
C ALA A 426 35.64 -28.56 -35.67
N ILE A 427 36.93 -28.26 -35.52
CA ILE A 427 37.89 -28.38 -36.61
C ILE A 427 38.21 -29.87 -36.68
N VAL A 428 37.79 -30.51 -37.76
CA VAL A 428 38.27 -31.79 -38.26
C VAL A 428 38.54 -31.60 -39.74
#